data_AF-X1EB04-F1
#
_entry.id   AF-X1EB04-F1
#
_cell.length_a   1.000
_cell.length_b   1.000
_cell.length_c   1.000
_cell.angle_alpha   90.00
_cell.angle_beta   90.00
_cell.angle_gamma   90.00
#
_symmetry.space_group_name_H-M   'P 1'
#
loop_
_entity.id
_entity.type
_entity.pdbx_description
1 polymer ?
#
loop_
_entity_poly.entity_id
_entity_poly.type
_entity_poly.pdbx_seq_one_letter_code
_entity_poly.pdbx_strand_id
1 'polypeptide(L)' 'DLRIPPSNRLEKLKGGRKGQYSIRINNQWRICFIWKNNDCYNVEITDYH' A
#
# COMPACT_ATOMS: atom_id res chain seq x y z
N ASP A 1 1.60 11.35 12.06
CA ASP A 1 2.84 11.84 11.44
C ASP A 1 3.54 10.65 10.78
N LEU A 2 3.29 10.45 9.48
CA LEU A 2 3.94 9.42 8.64
C LEU A 2 4.95 10.12 7.72
N ARG A 3 5.66 11.10 8.27
CA ARG A 3 6.69 11.86 7.56
C ARG A 3 7.92 10.98 7.40
N ILE A 4 7.90 10.20 6.33
CA ILE A 4 9.03 9.93 5.44
C ILE A 4 10.26 9.32 6.13
N PRO A 5 10.46 7.99 6.03
CA PRO A 5 11.70 7.50 5.47
C PRO A 5 11.61 7.63 3.93
N PRO A 6 12.70 8.01 3.24
CA PRO A 6 12.72 8.38 1.81
C PRO A 6 12.48 7.22 0.82
N SER A 7 11.83 6.12 1.24
CA SER A 7 11.62 4.93 0.41
C SER A 7 10.26 4.26 0.56
N ASN A 8 9.23 4.95 1.06
CA ASN A 8 7.87 4.44 0.90
C ASN A 8 7.43 4.60 -0.56
N ARG A 9 7.71 3.57 -1.38
CA ARG A 9 7.25 3.46 -2.78
C ARG A 9 5.74 3.20 -2.79
N LEU A 10 4.97 4.24 -2.50
CA LEU A 10 3.52 4.20 -2.58
C LEU A 10 3.11 4.00 -4.04
N GLU A 11 2.66 2.80 -4.37
CA GLU A 11 2.24 2.44 -5.72
C GLU A 11 0.71 2.36 -5.77
N LYS A 12 0.10 3.14 -6.65
CA LYS A 12 -1.35 3.09 -6.89
C LYS A 12 -1.66 1.92 -7.82
N LEU A 13 -2.49 0.99 -7.34
CA LEU A 13 -2.89 -0.18 -8.13
C LEU A 13 -3.90 0.24 -9.22
N LYS A 14 -3.72 -0.34 -10.42
CA LYS A 14 -4.59 -0.15 -11.60
C LYS A 14 -5.36 -1.45 -11.89
N GLY A 15 -6.41 -1.39 -12.71
CA GLY A 15 -7.24 -2.56 -13.05
C GLY A 15 -8.35 -2.85 -12.03
N GLY A 16 -8.62 -4.12 -11.72
CA GLY A 16 -9.69 -4.55 -10.79
C GLY A 16 -9.53 -4.07 -9.34
N ARG A 17 -8.38 -3.50 -8.99
CA ARG A 17 -8.05 -2.92 -7.67
C ARG A 17 -7.91 -1.38 -7.71
N LYS A 18 -8.53 -0.72 -8.69
CA LYS A 18 -8.48 0.75 -8.85
C LYS A 18 -8.91 1.45 -7.55
N GLY A 19 -8.01 2.25 -6.98
CA GLY A 19 -8.25 2.96 -5.72
C GLY A 19 -7.56 2.32 -4.51
N GLN A 20 -6.95 1.15 -4.68
CA GLN A 20 -6.02 0.59 -3.70
C GLN A 20 -4.62 1.15 -3.91
N TYR A 21 -3.91 1.26 -2.79
CA TYR A 21 -2.52 1.64 -2.67
C TYR A 21 -1.74 0.45 -2.13
N SER A 22 -0.49 0.35 -2.52
CA SER A 22 0.44 -0.60 -1.92
C SER A 22 1.67 0.10 -1.40
N ILE A 23 2.14 -0.35 -0.23
CA ILE A 23 3.43 0.05 0.35
C ILE A 23 4.28 -1.20 0.46
N ARG A 24 5.49 -1.12 -0.10
CA ARG A 24 6.49 -2.18 -0.01
C ARG A 24 7.14 -2.16 1.36
N ILE A 25 7.13 -3.29 2.07
CA ILE A 25 7.86 -3.47 3.33
C ILE A 25 9.30 -3.91 3.02
N ASN A 26 9.46 -4.96 2.20
CA ASN A 26 10.76 -5.48 1.77
C ASN A 26 10.64 -6.19 0.40
N ASN A 27 11.57 -7.09 0.04
CA ASN A 27 11.52 -7.79 -1.25
C ASN A 27 10.38 -8.81 -1.36
N GLN A 28 9.85 -9.27 -0.23
CA GLN A 28 8.85 -10.33 -0.15
C GLN A 28 7.47 -9.77 0.22
N TRP A 29 7.39 -8.73 1.06
CA TRP A 29 6.13 -8.30 1.65
C TRP A 29 5.66 -6.94 1.14
N ARG A 30 4.35 -6.85 0.86
CA ARG A 30 3.63 -5.62 0.52
C ARG A 30 2.37 -5.49 1.35
N ILE A 31 2.08 -4.26 1.79
CA ILE A 31 0.79 -3.91 2.40
C ILE A 31 -0.09 -3.32 1.30
N CYS A 32 -1.28 -3.88 1.08
CA CYS A 32 -2.31 -3.31 0.23
C CYS A 32 -3.41 -2.68 1.10
N PHE A 33 -3.89 -1.48 0.74
CA PHE A 33 -4.95 -0.79 1.47
C PHE A 33 -5.71 0.17 0.56
N ILE A 34 -6.93 0.53 0.96
CA ILE A 34 -7.73 1.58 0.33
C ILE A 34 -7.59 2.84 1.17
N TRP A 35 -7.25 3.96 0.52
CA TRP A 35 -7.27 5.26 1.17
C TRP A 35 -8.64 5.92 0.98
N LYS A 36 -9.37 6.17 2.06
CA LYS A 36 -10.67 6.86 2.02
C LYS A 36 -10.82 7.76 3.24
N ASN A 37 -11.22 9.01 3.03
CA ASN A 37 -11.49 9.98 4.11
C ASN A 37 -10.35 10.09 5.15
N ASN A 38 -9.10 10.04 4.69
CA ASN A 38 -7.90 10.11 5.53
C ASN A 38 -7.65 8.88 6.43
N ASP A 39 -8.39 7.80 6.21
CA ASP A 39 -8.22 6.51 6.89
C ASP A 39 -7.86 5.39 5.88
N CYS A 40 -7.24 4.34 6.41
CA CYS A 40 -6.89 3.13 5.67
C CYS A 40 -7.93 2.03 5.90
N TYR A 41 -8.53 1.54 4.82
CA TYR A 41 -9.50 0.44 4.83
C TYR A 41 -8.96 -0.78 4.08
N ASN A 42 -9.47 -1.97 4.42
CA ASN A 42 -9.09 -3.24 3.80
C ASN A 42 -7.57 -3.42 3.74
N VAL A 43 -6.93 -3.26 4.90
CA VAL A 43 -5.47 -3.38 5.04
C VAL A 43 -5.10 -4.86 5.06
N GLU A 44 -4.33 -5.29 4.06
CA GLU A 44 -3.91 -6.67 3.88
C GLU A 44 -2.39 -6.73 3.69
N ILE A 45 -1.74 -7.75 4.27
CA ILE A 45 -0.33 -8.04 4.03
C ILE A 45 -0.28 -9.19 3.02
N THR A 46 0.31 -8.92 1.86
CA THR A 46 0.46 -9.90 0.77
C THR A 46 1.93 -10.25 0.58
N ASP A 47 2.21 -11.55 0.46
CA ASP A 47 3.49 -12.06 -0.01
C ASP A 47 3.57 -11.88 -1.54
N TYR A 48 4.71 -11.40 -2.01
CA TYR A 48 5.10 -11.26 -3.40
C TYR A 48 6.17 -12.32 -3.67
N HIS A 49 5.73 -13.57 -3.89
CA HIS A 49 6.43 -14.66 -4.57
C HIS A 49 5.41 -15.50 -5.34
#